data_AF-A0A8J3D3Y4-F1
#
_entry.id   AF-A0A8J3D3Y4-F1
#
_cell.length_a   1.000
_cell.length_b   1.000
_cell.length_c   1.000
_cell.angle_alpha   90.00
_cell.angle_beta   90.00
_cell.angle_gamma   90.00
#
_symmetry.space_group_name_H-M   'P 1'
#
loop_
_entity.id
_entity.type
_entity.pdbx_description
1 polymer ?
#
loop_
_entity_poly.entity_id
_entity_poly.type
_entity_poly.pdbx_seq_one_letter_code
_entity_poly.pdbx_strand_id
1 'polypeptide(L)'
;MKFIPYIYEPDKSIEVYKKTEVFLTQNTEAKSRIEELGWIYHTVGMIVPQSMENIWSGHSFPYIVSWEELQVSFTQVCFGLYKQAFVSLRSALELGMLSVYFNINDEGHNVVKDWLQSKNIKEANTPRAETIWKVLLLNENIRLFNDKNNLKKTFDTLGYLHNYVHTKGMKHSNRMGLLKNNSQTFEKKLLIKWLKSYSEIVSLVTTLHLLKYPISVIRFDYRAKFGIDIPSFGGLEEHNIDKIAKILPDNYLQDIEEIAKKDQLTRETIQGISSLPDLTEEQVDEQIINLDKISIEHGEGFVQWIKKQKQFLESMGQTEFDERTRNRVENLRQWATENNFMESKAKRLGWNLSKP
;
A
#
# COMPACT_ATOMS: atom_id res chain seq x y z
N MET A 1 -3.46 -8.66 37.24
CA MET A 1 -2.51 -9.76 36.98
C MET A 1 -3.23 -11.08 36.97
N LYS A 2 -3.69 -11.50 35.78
CA LYS A 2 -4.28 -12.81 35.50
C LYS A 2 -3.24 -13.93 35.43
N PHE A 3 -2.01 -13.62 34.99
CA PHE A 3 -0.91 -14.58 34.89
C PHE A 3 0.35 -14.02 35.55
N ILE A 4 0.73 -14.54 36.71
CA ILE A 4 1.97 -14.14 37.42
C ILE A 4 3.16 -14.89 36.80
N PRO A 5 4.33 -14.25 36.56
CA PRO A 5 4.72 -12.88 36.92
C PRO A 5 4.53 -11.83 35.79
N TYR A 6 3.68 -12.10 34.80
CA TYR A 6 3.56 -11.27 33.60
C TYR A 6 2.75 -9.99 33.85
N ILE A 7 3.41 -8.84 33.71
CA ILE A 7 2.80 -7.50 33.91
C ILE A 7 2.11 -6.93 32.66
N TYR A 8 2.37 -7.52 31.49
CA TYR A 8 1.69 -7.18 30.24
C TYR A 8 0.41 -7.99 30.13
N GLU A 9 -0.74 -7.33 30.29
CA GLU A 9 -2.04 -8.00 30.30
C GLU A 9 -2.92 -7.57 29.12
N PRO A 10 -3.63 -8.49 28.44
CA PRO A 10 -4.56 -8.15 27.37
C PRO A 10 -5.63 -7.14 27.81
N ASP A 11 -6.20 -7.30 29.01
CA ASP A 11 -7.20 -6.37 29.56
C ASP A 11 -6.68 -4.93 29.65
N LYS A 12 -5.41 -4.77 30.02
CA LYS A 12 -4.77 -3.46 30.11
C LYS A 12 -4.51 -2.87 28.73
N SER A 13 -4.15 -3.69 27.75
CA SER A 13 -4.11 -3.24 26.36
C SER A 13 -5.48 -2.76 25.88
N ILE A 14 -6.58 -3.46 26.19
CA ILE A 14 -7.95 -3.05 25.83
C ILE A 14 -8.34 -1.73 26.51
N GLU A 15 -7.98 -1.53 27.78
CA GLU A 15 -8.17 -0.25 28.47
C GLU A 15 -7.43 0.91 27.76
N VAL A 16 -6.19 0.67 27.32
CA VAL A 16 -5.41 1.66 26.57
C VAL A 16 -6.00 1.91 25.19
N TYR A 17 -6.47 0.86 24.50
CA TYR A 17 -7.13 0.98 23.20
C TYR A 17 -8.34 1.92 23.27
N LYS A 18 -9.24 1.72 24.24
CA LYS A 18 -10.40 2.61 24.45
C LYS A 18 -9.99 4.07 24.69
N LYS A 19 -8.91 4.30 25.45
CA LYS A 19 -8.38 5.66 25.67
C LYS A 19 -7.77 6.25 24.40
N THR A 20 -7.12 5.43 23.58
CA THR A 20 -6.62 5.84 22.27
C THR A 20 -7.77 6.21 21.33
N GLU A 21 -8.85 5.43 21.28
CA GLU A 21 -10.05 5.75 20.50
C GLU A 21 -10.68 7.08 20.92
N VAL A 22 -10.85 7.30 22.22
CA VAL A 22 -11.34 8.59 22.75
C VAL A 22 -10.43 9.73 22.33
N PHE A 23 -9.10 9.56 22.45
CA PHE A 23 -8.14 10.56 22.03
C PHE A 23 -8.25 10.87 20.53
N LEU A 24 -8.27 9.86 19.65
CA LEU A 24 -8.36 10.04 18.20
C LEU A 24 -9.71 10.63 17.75
N THR A 25 -10.79 10.31 18.47
CA THR A 25 -12.10 10.91 18.22
C THR A 25 -12.11 12.40 18.58
N GLN A 26 -11.42 12.79 19.66
CA GLN A 26 -11.28 14.18 20.11
C GLN A 26 -10.18 14.96 19.37
N ASN A 27 -9.26 14.28 18.68
CA ASN A 27 -8.18 14.87 17.87
C ASN A 27 -8.34 14.43 16.41
N THR A 28 -9.32 15.02 15.75
CA THR A 28 -9.67 14.72 14.35
C THR A 28 -8.49 14.93 13.40
N GLU A 29 -7.63 15.91 13.66
CA GLU A 29 -6.40 16.13 12.88
C GLU A 29 -5.45 14.92 12.94
N ALA A 30 -5.16 14.39 14.13
CA ALA A 30 -4.27 13.24 14.29
C ALA A 30 -4.88 11.98 13.65
N LYS A 31 -6.19 11.77 13.82
CA LYS A 31 -6.91 10.66 13.18
C LYS A 31 -6.86 10.76 11.65
N SER A 32 -7.26 11.90 11.11
CA SER A 32 -7.26 12.15 9.66
C SER A 32 -5.86 11.98 9.07
N ARG A 33 -4.82 12.45 9.78
CA ARG A 33 -3.44 12.27 9.34
C ARG A 33 -3.01 10.80 9.30
N ILE A 34 -3.41 9.98 10.27
CA ILE A 34 -3.12 8.53 10.26
C ILE A 34 -3.80 7.85 9.06
N GLU A 35 -5.08 8.15 8.85
CA GLU A 35 -5.87 7.59 7.75
C GLU A 35 -5.28 8.01 6.39
N GLU A 36 -4.95 9.29 6.22
CA GLU A 36 -4.33 9.83 5.01
C GLU A 36 -2.98 9.15 4.72
N LEU A 37 -2.10 9.04 5.71
CA LEU A 37 -0.81 8.36 5.56
C LEU A 37 -0.98 6.89 5.19
N GLY A 38 -1.97 6.20 5.78
CA GLY A 38 -2.27 4.81 5.46
C GLY A 38 -2.73 4.63 4.01
N TRP A 39 -3.67 5.46 3.55
CA TRP A 39 -4.14 5.42 2.17
C TRP A 39 -3.04 5.76 1.17
N ILE A 40 -2.21 6.77 1.47
CA ILE A 40 -1.08 7.14 0.60
C ILE A 40 -0.05 6.01 0.52
N TYR A 41 0.28 5.38 1.64
CA TYR A 41 1.22 4.24 1.61
C TYR A 41 0.63 3.07 0.83
N HIS A 42 -0.68 2.79 0.97
CA HIS A 42 -1.36 1.79 0.16
C HIS A 42 -1.28 2.09 -1.35
N THR A 43 -1.42 3.36 -1.74
CA THR A 43 -1.25 3.80 -3.14
C THR A 43 0.16 3.56 -3.67
N VAL A 44 1.21 3.53 -2.83
CA VAL A 44 2.58 3.20 -3.27
C VAL A 44 2.65 1.82 -3.93
N GLY A 45 1.82 0.87 -3.52
CA GLY A 45 1.74 -0.45 -4.15
C GLY A 45 1.36 -0.41 -5.63
N MET A 46 0.64 0.64 -6.06
CA MET A 46 0.26 0.82 -7.47
C MET A 46 1.39 1.38 -8.33
N ILE A 47 2.45 1.93 -7.71
CA ILE A 47 3.60 2.51 -8.40
C ILE A 47 4.50 1.42 -8.97
N VAL A 48 4.59 0.25 -8.30
CA VAL A 48 5.45 -0.87 -8.72
C VAL A 48 4.80 -1.60 -9.90
N PRO A 49 5.39 -1.56 -11.11
CA PRO A 49 4.79 -2.15 -12.30
C PRO A 49 4.59 -3.66 -12.19
N GLN A 50 3.42 -4.16 -12.59
CA GLN A 50 3.12 -5.58 -12.74
C GLN A 50 3.08 -5.97 -14.22
N SER A 51 3.70 -7.10 -14.53
CA SER A 51 3.68 -7.77 -15.83
C SER A 51 3.44 -9.27 -15.64
N MET A 52 3.10 -9.99 -16.71
CA MET A 52 2.94 -11.45 -16.64
C MET A 52 4.22 -12.15 -16.16
N GLU A 53 5.40 -11.57 -16.39
CA GLU A 53 6.68 -12.13 -15.98
C GLU A 53 6.96 -11.93 -14.48
N ASN A 54 6.47 -10.85 -13.88
CA ASN A 54 6.80 -10.49 -12.50
C ASN A 54 5.65 -10.70 -11.49
N ILE A 55 4.41 -10.89 -11.93
CA ILE A 55 3.22 -10.94 -11.04
C ILE A 55 3.30 -12.05 -9.97
N TRP A 56 4.05 -13.12 -10.23
CA TRP A 56 4.28 -14.23 -9.28
C TRP A 56 5.71 -14.32 -8.74
N SER A 57 6.54 -13.33 -9.03
CA SER A 57 7.96 -13.40 -8.67
C SER A 57 8.26 -13.02 -7.23
N GLY A 58 7.31 -12.38 -6.54
CA GLY A 58 7.50 -11.83 -5.20
C GLY A 58 8.25 -10.50 -5.18
N HIS A 59 8.47 -9.84 -6.32
CA HIS A 59 9.16 -8.54 -6.37
C HIS A 59 8.47 -7.42 -5.56
N SER A 60 7.15 -7.52 -5.35
CA SER A 60 6.35 -6.62 -4.51
C SER A 60 6.29 -7.04 -3.04
N PHE A 61 6.80 -8.22 -2.69
CA PHE A 61 6.69 -8.79 -1.34
C PHE A 61 7.32 -7.91 -0.25
N PRO A 62 8.51 -7.30 -0.42
CA PRO A 62 9.06 -6.41 0.61
C PRO A 62 8.14 -5.21 0.89
N TYR A 63 7.47 -4.67 -0.14
CA TYR A 63 6.48 -3.60 0.05
C TYR A 63 5.26 -4.11 0.81
N ILE A 64 4.74 -5.30 0.48
CA ILE A 64 3.60 -5.91 1.18
C ILE A 64 3.91 -6.08 2.68
N VAL A 65 5.05 -6.69 3.02
CA VAL A 65 5.44 -6.88 4.43
C VAL A 65 5.72 -5.52 5.10
N SER A 66 6.27 -4.56 4.36
CA SER A 66 6.41 -3.21 4.88
C SER A 66 5.07 -2.56 5.24
N TRP A 67 4.03 -2.76 4.43
CA TRP A 67 2.69 -2.26 4.71
C TRP A 67 2.05 -2.97 5.91
N GLU A 68 2.24 -4.29 6.02
CA GLU A 68 1.82 -5.06 7.19
C GLU A 68 2.50 -4.56 8.48
N GLU A 69 3.80 -4.28 8.45
CA GLU A 69 4.53 -3.72 9.61
C GLU A 69 4.01 -2.34 10.03
N LEU A 70 3.55 -1.49 9.10
CA LEU A 70 2.91 -0.22 9.46
C LEU A 70 1.57 -0.44 10.17
N GLN A 71 0.76 -1.41 9.70
CA GLN A 71 -0.50 -1.77 10.35
C GLN A 71 -0.30 -2.40 11.73
N VAL A 72 0.68 -3.30 11.86
CA VAL A 72 1.10 -3.90 13.13
C VAL A 72 1.59 -2.82 14.09
N SER A 73 2.41 -1.88 13.60
CA SER A 73 2.90 -0.75 14.38
C SER A 73 1.77 0.13 14.91
N PHE A 74 0.79 0.46 14.06
CA PHE A 74 -0.41 1.20 14.46
C PHE A 74 -1.21 0.45 15.54
N THR A 75 -1.41 -0.85 15.35
CA THR A 75 -2.12 -1.70 16.31
C THR A 75 -1.41 -1.71 17.67
N GLN A 76 -0.08 -1.89 17.67
CA GLN A 76 0.74 -1.90 18.87
C GLN A 76 0.73 -0.57 19.62
N VAL A 77 0.77 0.58 18.91
CA VAL A 77 0.70 1.90 19.56
C VAL A 77 -0.66 2.11 20.23
N CYS A 78 -1.75 1.64 19.60
CA CYS A 78 -3.11 1.71 20.15
C CYS A 78 -3.28 0.85 21.41
N PHE A 79 -2.56 -0.27 21.52
CA PHE A 79 -2.56 -1.14 22.69
C PHE A 79 -1.55 -0.74 23.78
N GLY A 80 -0.83 0.38 23.62
CA GLY A 80 0.17 0.84 24.59
C GLY A 80 1.49 0.07 24.56
N LEU A 81 1.74 -0.72 23.52
CA LEU A 81 2.99 -1.45 23.27
C LEU A 81 3.99 -0.56 22.52
N TYR A 82 4.29 0.61 23.08
CA TYR A 82 4.99 1.69 22.38
C TYR A 82 6.38 1.28 21.86
N LYS A 83 7.17 0.54 22.64
CA LYS A 83 8.50 0.10 22.18
C LYS A 83 8.38 -0.75 20.92
N GLN A 84 7.49 -1.74 20.94
CA GLN A 84 7.23 -2.63 19.81
C GLN A 84 6.72 -1.84 18.61
N ALA A 85 5.83 -0.86 18.82
CA ALA A 85 5.36 -0.01 17.73
C ALA A 85 6.54 0.70 17.01
N PHE A 86 7.51 1.24 17.74
CA PHE A 86 8.72 1.84 17.14
C PHE A 86 9.67 0.80 16.50
N VAL A 87 9.68 -0.44 16.99
CA VAL A 87 10.40 -1.55 16.34
C VAL A 87 9.75 -1.89 15.00
N SER A 88 8.43 -2.03 14.94
CA SER A 88 7.72 -2.28 13.68
C SER A 88 7.83 -1.10 12.71
N LEU A 89 7.86 0.16 13.18
CA LEU A 89 8.20 1.30 12.31
C LEU A 89 9.59 1.17 11.67
N ARG A 90 10.57 0.66 12.42
CA ARG A 90 11.91 0.41 11.87
C ARG A 90 11.87 -0.67 10.80
N SER A 91 11.17 -1.78 11.06
CA SER A 91 10.99 -2.86 10.10
C SER A 91 10.33 -2.36 8.82
N ALA A 92 9.25 -1.57 8.95
CA ALA A 92 8.57 -0.95 7.81
C ALA A 92 9.50 -0.05 6.99
N LEU A 93 10.30 0.80 7.64
CA LEU A 93 11.29 1.63 6.93
C LEU A 93 12.29 0.80 6.13
N GLU A 94 12.86 -0.23 6.75
CA GLU A 94 13.87 -1.08 6.11
C GLU A 94 13.28 -1.88 4.95
N LEU A 95 12.10 -2.48 5.13
CA LEU A 95 11.40 -3.25 4.10
C LEU A 95 10.88 -2.37 2.95
N GLY A 96 10.39 -1.17 3.25
CA GLY A 96 9.96 -0.19 2.25
C GLY A 96 11.12 0.38 1.43
N MET A 97 12.32 0.46 1.99
CA MET A 97 13.52 0.73 1.19
C MET A 97 13.97 -0.50 0.40
N LEU A 98 13.83 -1.69 1.00
CA LEU A 98 14.21 -2.96 0.38
C LEU A 98 13.38 -3.25 -0.88
N SER A 99 12.11 -2.84 -0.92
CA SER A 99 11.27 -2.96 -2.12
C SER A 99 11.87 -2.19 -3.29
N VAL A 100 12.35 -0.96 -3.08
CA VAL A 100 13.01 -0.17 -4.13
C VAL A 100 14.37 -0.78 -4.49
N TYR A 101 15.12 -1.25 -3.48
CA TYR A 101 16.42 -1.89 -3.68
C TYR A 101 16.36 -3.10 -4.59
N PHE A 102 15.46 -4.05 -4.33
CA PHE A 102 15.39 -5.26 -5.17
C PHE A 102 14.92 -4.93 -6.58
N ASN A 103 14.10 -3.90 -6.74
CA ASN A 103 13.62 -3.48 -8.06
C ASN A 103 14.55 -2.47 -8.77
N ILE A 104 15.68 -2.07 -8.18
CA ILE A 104 16.52 -0.97 -8.67
C ILE A 104 17.03 -1.19 -10.11
N ASN A 105 17.32 -2.44 -10.47
CA ASN A 105 17.81 -2.87 -11.78
C ASN A 105 16.75 -3.64 -12.60
N ASP A 106 15.47 -3.58 -12.20
CA ASP A 106 14.35 -4.28 -12.85
C ASP A 106 14.43 -5.83 -12.88
N GLU A 107 15.49 -6.42 -12.30
CA GLU A 107 15.66 -7.86 -12.07
C GLU A 107 15.16 -8.33 -10.70
N GLY A 108 14.30 -7.55 -10.03
CA GLY A 108 13.83 -7.86 -8.67
C GLY A 108 13.21 -9.25 -8.55
N HIS A 109 12.60 -9.74 -9.62
CA HIS A 109 12.03 -11.08 -9.73
C HIS A 109 13.05 -12.23 -9.68
N ASN A 110 14.33 -11.98 -9.95
CA ASN A 110 15.41 -12.97 -9.85
C ASN A 110 16.15 -12.85 -8.52
N VAL A 111 16.42 -11.61 -8.08
CA VAL A 111 17.18 -11.32 -6.86
C VAL A 111 16.37 -11.64 -5.59
N VAL A 112 15.05 -11.45 -5.62
CA VAL A 112 14.21 -11.65 -4.42
C VAL A 112 13.97 -13.13 -4.10
N LYS A 113 14.13 -14.06 -5.05
CA LYS A 113 13.72 -15.47 -4.89
C LYS A 113 14.39 -16.15 -3.71
N ASP A 114 15.70 -15.97 -3.56
CA ASP A 114 16.47 -16.62 -2.49
C ASP A 114 16.12 -16.05 -1.12
N TRP A 115 15.90 -14.73 -1.05
CA TRP A 115 15.44 -14.03 0.14
C TRP A 115 14.00 -14.45 0.51
N LEU A 116 13.09 -14.51 -0.47
CA LEU A 116 11.69 -14.91 -0.31
C LEU A 116 11.57 -16.36 0.16
N GLN A 117 12.39 -17.27 -0.39
CA GLN A 117 12.44 -18.67 0.00
C GLN A 117 13.18 -18.90 1.33
N SER A 118 13.68 -17.84 1.98
CA SER A 118 14.44 -17.92 3.22
C SER A 118 15.62 -18.90 3.14
N LYS A 119 16.34 -18.89 2.01
CA LYS A 119 17.49 -19.79 1.82
C LYS A 119 18.56 -19.49 2.85
N ASN A 120 19.18 -20.53 3.39
CA ASN A 120 20.25 -20.40 4.38
C ASN A 120 21.61 -20.15 3.70
N ILE A 121 21.71 -19.06 2.92
CA ILE A 121 22.94 -18.59 2.26
C ILE A 121 23.14 -17.10 2.56
N LYS A 122 24.39 -16.64 2.49
CA LYS A 122 24.73 -15.27 2.92
C LYS A 122 24.01 -14.21 2.08
N GLU A 123 23.88 -14.49 0.79
CA GLU A 123 23.29 -13.64 -0.25
C GLU A 123 21.78 -13.48 -0.09
N ALA A 124 21.12 -14.42 0.59
CA ALA A 124 19.69 -14.40 0.89
C ALA A 124 19.35 -13.59 2.15
N ASN A 125 20.34 -13.09 2.89
CA ASN A 125 20.09 -12.22 4.04
C ASN A 125 19.66 -10.81 3.60
N THR A 126 18.80 -10.17 4.39
CA THR A 126 18.49 -8.75 4.20
C THR A 126 19.77 -7.91 4.24
N PRO A 127 20.09 -7.13 3.19
CA PRO A 127 21.27 -6.29 3.17
C PRO A 127 21.23 -5.22 4.27
N ARG A 128 22.40 -4.79 4.73
CA ARG A 128 22.48 -3.67 5.67
C ARG A 128 22.02 -2.38 5.01
N ALA A 129 21.43 -1.47 5.79
CA ALA A 129 20.91 -0.21 5.27
C ALA A 129 21.96 0.63 4.52
N GLU A 130 23.23 0.60 4.94
CA GLU A 130 24.32 1.27 4.20
C GLU A 130 24.52 0.68 2.79
N THR A 131 24.45 -0.66 2.67
CA THR A 131 24.50 -1.35 1.38
C THR A 131 23.31 -0.98 0.51
N ILE A 132 22.11 -0.95 1.10
CA ILE A 132 20.88 -0.54 0.40
C ILE A 132 21.05 0.88 -0.16
N TRP A 133 21.47 1.85 0.67
CA TRP A 133 21.67 3.22 0.22
C TRP A 133 22.72 3.36 -0.89
N LYS A 134 23.84 2.64 -0.79
CA LYS A 134 24.87 2.65 -1.84
C LYS A 134 24.28 2.23 -3.18
N VAL A 135 23.44 1.20 -3.19
CA VAL A 135 22.80 0.69 -4.40
C VAL A 135 21.68 1.63 -4.89
N LEU A 136 20.85 2.17 -3.98
CA LEU A 136 19.82 3.15 -4.36
C LEU A 136 20.42 4.38 -5.05
N LEU A 137 21.59 4.84 -4.61
CA LEU A 137 22.30 5.98 -5.21
C LEU A 137 22.98 5.65 -6.56
N LEU A 138 22.97 4.39 -7.01
CA LEU A 138 23.38 4.05 -8.38
C LEU A 138 22.29 4.43 -9.40
N ASN A 139 21.02 4.51 -8.97
CA ASN A 139 19.95 5.01 -9.82
C ASN A 139 20.08 6.53 -9.98
N GLU A 140 20.10 6.98 -11.24
CA GLU A 140 20.36 8.38 -11.58
C GLU A 140 19.31 9.34 -10.98
N ASN A 141 18.03 8.98 -11.06
CA ASN A 141 16.92 9.79 -10.53
C ASN A 141 17.06 9.97 -9.01
N ILE A 142 17.32 8.88 -8.28
CA ILE A 142 17.52 8.92 -6.82
C ILE A 142 18.77 9.74 -6.47
N ARG A 143 19.87 9.57 -7.20
CA ARG A 143 21.12 10.31 -6.97
C ARG A 143 20.93 11.81 -7.18
N LEU A 144 20.40 12.23 -8.32
CA LEU A 144 20.15 13.63 -8.64
C LEU A 144 19.23 14.29 -7.62
N PHE A 145 18.16 13.59 -7.24
CA PHE A 145 17.25 14.08 -6.22
C PHE A 145 17.91 14.19 -4.84
N ASN A 146 18.70 13.18 -4.45
CA ASN A 146 19.43 13.21 -3.19
C ASN A 146 20.46 14.34 -3.14
N ASP A 147 21.17 14.62 -4.23
CA ASP A 147 22.18 15.68 -4.27
C ASP A 147 21.54 17.07 -4.09
N LYS A 148 20.31 17.26 -4.59
CA LYS A 148 19.54 18.51 -4.43
C LYS A 148 18.87 18.63 -3.06
N ASN A 149 18.18 17.58 -2.61
CA ASN A 149 17.26 17.62 -1.47
C ASN A 149 17.79 16.93 -0.20
N ASN A 150 18.95 16.26 -0.29
CA ASN A 150 19.57 15.51 0.79
C ASN A 150 18.64 14.44 1.40
N LEU A 151 17.99 13.65 0.53
CA LEU A 151 17.03 12.62 0.91
C LEU A 151 17.58 11.63 1.95
N LYS A 152 18.86 11.27 1.85
CA LYS A 152 19.54 10.40 2.81
C LYS A 152 19.54 10.99 4.23
N LYS A 153 19.61 12.31 4.40
CA LYS A 153 19.55 12.95 5.72
C LYS A 153 18.24 12.62 6.44
N THR A 154 17.11 12.56 5.72
CA THR A 154 15.82 12.13 6.31
C THR A 154 15.93 10.72 6.88
N PHE A 155 16.52 9.78 6.14
CA PHE A 155 16.79 8.44 6.66
C PHE A 155 17.73 8.44 7.88
N ASP A 156 18.82 9.20 7.83
CA ASP A 156 19.77 9.28 8.93
C ASP A 156 19.09 9.82 10.21
N THR A 157 18.17 10.77 10.07
CA THR A 157 17.38 11.28 11.21
C THR A 157 16.46 10.22 11.81
N LEU A 158 15.93 9.30 11.01
CA LEU A 158 15.14 8.13 11.46
C LEU A 158 16.02 7.03 12.08
N GLY A 159 17.35 7.13 12.00
CA GLY A 159 18.31 6.18 12.58
C GLY A 159 18.11 5.94 14.08
N TYR A 160 17.50 6.88 14.80
CA TYR A 160 17.19 6.71 16.23
C TYR A 160 16.23 5.55 16.52
N LEU A 161 15.45 5.08 15.54
CA LEU A 161 14.55 3.93 15.68
C LEU A 161 15.32 2.65 16.07
N HIS A 162 16.57 2.53 15.63
CA HIS A 162 17.48 1.44 16.02
C HIS A 162 17.66 1.33 17.55
N ASN A 163 17.55 2.46 18.26
CA ASN A 163 17.63 2.47 19.72
C ASN A 163 16.47 1.74 20.39
N TYR A 164 15.32 1.57 19.73
CA TYR A 164 14.21 0.76 20.23
C TYR A 164 14.43 -0.74 19.99
N VAL A 165 15.04 -1.10 18.86
CA VAL A 165 15.39 -2.49 18.52
C VAL A 165 16.41 -3.05 19.52
N HIS A 166 17.55 -2.38 19.67
CA HIS A 166 18.63 -2.83 20.57
C HIS A 166 18.55 -2.25 21.98
N THR A 167 17.44 -1.57 22.31
CA THR A 167 17.19 -0.96 23.64
C THR A 167 18.35 -0.11 24.17
N LYS A 168 18.50 1.12 23.66
CA LYS A 168 19.49 2.07 24.16
C LYS A 168 18.96 2.85 25.36
N GLY A 169 19.08 2.24 26.54
CA GLY A 169 18.73 2.85 27.84
C GLY A 169 17.24 3.09 28.06
N MET A 170 16.90 3.68 29.22
CA MET A 170 15.51 3.80 29.70
C MET A 170 14.58 4.60 28.76
N LYS A 171 15.12 5.46 27.89
CA LYS A 171 14.32 6.24 26.93
C LYS A 171 13.70 5.38 25.84
N HIS A 172 14.36 4.30 25.47
CA HIS A 172 13.98 3.43 24.35
C HIS A 172 13.56 2.03 24.83
N SER A 173 13.37 1.86 26.14
CA SER A 173 12.89 0.63 26.75
C SER A 173 11.38 0.67 26.97
N ASN A 174 10.83 -0.50 27.29
CA ASN A 174 9.52 -0.62 27.92
C ASN A 174 9.56 0.08 29.28
N ARG A 175 8.83 1.19 29.43
CA ARG A 175 8.77 1.98 30.67
C ARG A 175 7.57 1.53 31.51
N MET A 176 7.75 0.49 32.30
CA MET A 176 6.80 0.05 33.33
C MET A 176 7.53 -0.07 34.68
N GLY A 177 6.85 0.23 35.78
CA GLY A 177 7.44 0.21 37.13
C GLY A 177 8.31 1.41 37.46
N LEU A 178 8.99 1.35 38.62
CA LEU A 178 9.84 2.33 39.37
C LEU A 178 9.39 3.81 39.38
N LEU A 179 9.01 4.39 38.24
CA LEU A 179 8.47 5.75 38.07
C LEU A 179 7.09 5.77 37.37
N LYS A 180 6.54 4.61 37.00
CA LYS A 180 5.25 4.41 36.31
C LYS A 180 4.51 3.18 36.83
N ASN A 181 3.24 3.06 36.45
CA ASN A 181 2.43 1.87 36.70
C ASN A 181 3.12 0.59 36.14
N ASN A 182 2.95 -0.52 36.84
CA ASN A 182 3.36 -1.86 36.41
C ASN A 182 2.36 -2.45 35.38
N SER A 183 1.94 -1.65 34.41
CA SER A 183 0.99 -2.07 33.36
C SER A 183 1.06 -1.14 32.16
N GLN A 184 0.45 -1.55 31.04
CA GLN A 184 0.19 -0.68 29.89
C GLN A 184 -0.61 0.55 30.34
N THR A 185 -0.23 1.71 29.82
CA THR A 185 -0.91 2.99 30.07
C THR A 185 -0.97 3.78 28.77
N PHE A 186 -1.99 4.64 28.63
CA PHE A 186 -2.10 5.52 27.48
C PHE A 186 -1.13 6.69 27.60
N GLU A 187 -0.31 6.91 26.58
CA GLU A 187 0.75 7.91 26.55
C GLU A 187 0.64 8.79 25.29
N LYS A 188 -0.15 9.88 25.37
CA LYS A 188 -0.35 10.85 24.28
C LYS A 188 0.96 11.27 23.60
N LYS A 189 2.00 11.58 24.39
CA LYS A 189 3.31 12.02 23.87
C LYS A 189 3.98 10.96 22.99
N LEU A 190 3.82 9.68 23.32
CA LEU A 190 4.40 8.58 22.54
C LEU A 190 3.61 8.33 21.27
N LEU A 191 2.27 8.43 21.31
CA LEU A 191 1.43 8.35 20.12
C LEU A 191 1.75 9.47 19.11
N ILE A 192 1.86 10.72 19.56
CA ILE A 192 2.23 11.84 18.67
C ILE A 192 3.64 11.67 18.10
N LYS A 193 4.60 11.20 18.91
CA LYS A 193 5.95 10.89 18.43
C LYS A 193 5.95 9.76 17.40
N TRP A 194 5.13 8.74 17.62
CA TRP A 194 4.94 7.64 16.66
C TRP A 194 4.38 8.17 15.35
N LEU A 195 3.33 9.01 15.39
CA LEU A 195 2.72 9.60 14.19
C LEU A 195 3.72 10.44 13.38
N LYS A 196 4.57 11.23 14.06
CA LYS A 196 5.65 11.96 13.38
C LYS A 196 6.59 11.01 12.62
N SER A 197 7.01 9.93 13.27
CA SER A 197 7.93 8.95 12.66
C SER A 197 7.27 8.18 11.52
N TYR A 198 6.00 7.84 11.69
CA TYR A 198 5.18 7.23 10.65
C TYR A 198 5.09 8.14 9.41
N SER A 199 4.81 9.44 9.60
CA SER A 199 4.79 10.42 8.50
C SER A 199 6.13 10.54 7.79
N GLU A 200 7.25 10.58 8.53
CA GLU A 200 8.59 10.68 7.96
C GLU A 200 8.97 9.42 7.16
N ILE A 201 8.59 8.23 7.64
CA ILE A 201 8.81 6.95 6.95
C ILE A 201 7.99 6.89 5.66
N VAL A 202 6.69 7.16 5.73
CA VAL A 202 5.79 7.15 4.56
C VAL A 202 6.32 8.12 3.51
N SER A 203 6.63 9.37 3.90
CA SER A 203 7.17 10.38 3.00
C SER A 203 8.47 9.93 2.31
N LEU A 204 9.43 9.39 3.07
CA LEU A 204 10.71 8.90 2.54
C LEU A 204 10.52 7.73 1.56
N VAL A 205 9.76 6.71 1.96
CA VAL A 205 9.58 5.51 1.15
C VAL A 205 8.76 5.82 -0.10
N THR A 206 7.70 6.63 0.00
CA THR A 206 6.95 7.11 -1.17
C THR A 206 7.88 7.86 -2.13
N THR A 207 8.71 8.78 -1.63
CA THR A 207 9.68 9.52 -2.46
C THR A 207 10.61 8.57 -3.22
N LEU A 208 11.14 7.52 -2.57
CA LEU A 208 12.02 6.55 -3.24
C LEU A 208 11.29 5.78 -4.35
N HIS A 209 10.03 5.40 -4.16
CA HIS A 209 9.25 4.73 -5.20
C HIS A 209 8.94 5.64 -6.38
N LEU A 210 8.57 6.90 -6.13
CA LEU A 210 8.34 7.89 -7.19
C LEU A 210 9.62 8.13 -8.01
N LEU A 211 10.79 8.16 -7.37
CA LEU A 211 12.07 8.35 -8.06
C LEU A 211 12.50 7.13 -8.89
N LYS A 212 12.21 5.91 -8.42
CA LYS A 212 12.46 4.69 -9.20
C LYS A 212 11.49 4.59 -10.39
N TYR A 213 10.24 4.99 -10.20
CA TYR A 213 9.18 4.92 -11.20
C TYR A 213 8.59 6.30 -11.47
N PRO A 214 9.35 7.21 -12.12
CA PRO A 214 8.93 8.61 -12.27
C PRO A 214 7.70 8.80 -13.16
N ILE A 215 7.32 7.78 -13.94
CA ILE A 215 6.02 7.75 -14.63
C ILE A 215 4.82 7.94 -13.69
N SER A 216 4.96 7.59 -12.41
CA SER A 216 3.92 7.71 -11.38
C SER A 216 3.47 9.15 -11.08
N VAL A 217 4.28 10.16 -11.43
CA VAL A 217 3.91 11.58 -11.27
C VAL A 217 3.47 12.24 -12.58
N ILE A 218 3.40 11.50 -13.68
CA ILE A 218 2.92 12.04 -14.95
C ILE A 218 1.39 12.15 -14.92
N ARG A 219 0.88 13.37 -14.99
CA ARG A 219 -0.56 13.65 -15.10
C ARG A 219 -1.02 13.34 -16.52
N PHE A 220 -1.68 12.21 -16.70
CA PHE A 220 -2.21 11.74 -17.98
C PHE A 220 -3.56 11.05 -17.77
N ASP A 221 -4.50 11.22 -18.71
CA ASP A 221 -5.77 10.51 -18.68
C ASP A 221 -5.62 9.09 -19.25
N TYR A 222 -5.19 8.17 -18.38
CA TYR A 222 -5.03 6.76 -18.76
C TYR A 222 -6.36 6.08 -19.11
N ARG A 223 -7.49 6.58 -18.60
CA ARG A 223 -8.82 6.01 -18.88
C ARG A 223 -9.25 6.25 -20.31
N ALA A 224 -8.89 7.40 -20.88
CA ALA A 224 -9.14 7.67 -22.30
C ALA A 224 -8.51 6.60 -23.21
N LYS A 225 -7.33 6.07 -22.83
CA LYS A 225 -6.60 5.06 -23.63
C LYS A 225 -6.94 3.62 -23.29
N PHE A 226 -7.22 3.32 -22.02
CA PHE A 226 -7.33 1.94 -21.53
C PHE A 226 -8.70 1.60 -20.93
N GLY A 227 -9.58 2.58 -20.73
CA GLY A 227 -10.89 2.38 -20.13
C GLY A 227 -10.78 1.93 -18.68
N ILE A 228 -11.36 0.77 -18.36
CA ILE A 228 -11.29 0.17 -17.02
C ILE A 228 -10.11 -0.80 -16.84
N ASP A 229 -9.44 -1.18 -17.93
CA ASP A 229 -8.33 -2.14 -17.94
C ASP A 229 -6.98 -1.43 -18.07
N ILE A 230 -6.72 -0.47 -17.17
CA ILE A 230 -5.44 0.25 -17.14
C ILE A 230 -4.33 -0.73 -16.72
N PRO A 231 -3.30 -0.96 -17.56
CA PRO A 231 -2.23 -1.85 -17.17
C PRO A 231 -1.46 -1.29 -15.97
N SER A 232 -0.97 -2.18 -15.11
CA SER A 232 -0.16 -1.78 -13.95
C SER A 232 1.28 -1.45 -14.39
N PHE A 233 1.48 -0.34 -15.10
CA PHE A 233 2.80 0.13 -15.53
C PHE A 233 3.39 1.21 -14.59
N GLY A 234 2.73 1.47 -13.46
CA GLY A 234 3.18 2.42 -12.44
C GLY A 234 2.64 3.85 -12.55
N GLY A 235 1.84 4.16 -13.58
CA GLY A 235 1.14 5.44 -13.71
C GLY A 235 0.04 5.59 -12.66
N LEU A 236 -0.04 6.76 -12.01
CA LEU A 236 -1.08 7.07 -11.03
C LEU A 236 -2.12 8.01 -11.63
N GLU A 237 -3.37 7.85 -11.19
CA GLU A 237 -4.41 8.84 -11.46
C GLU A 237 -4.10 10.17 -10.74
N GLU A 238 -4.50 11.29 -11.34
CA GLU A 238 -4.16 12.64 -10.86
C GLU A 238 -4.51 12.87 -9.39
N HIS A 239 -5.69 12.40 -8.96
CA HIS A 239 -6.14 12.54 -7.59
C HIS A 239 -5.24 11.80 -6.57
N ASN A 240 -4.54 10.75 -6.99
CA ASN A 240 -3.59 10.02 -6.15
C ASN A 240 -2.26 10.77 -6.06
N ILE A 241 -1.81 11.40 -7.15
CA ILE A 241 -0.66 12.31 -7.17
C ILE A 241 -0.89 13.48 -6.20
N ASP A 242 -2.08 14.08 -6.24
CA ASP A 242 -2.45 15.19 -5.36
C ASP A 242 -2.49 14.79 -3.88
N LYS A 243 -2.93 13.55 -3.56
CA LYS A 243 -2.87 13.03 -2.19
C LYS A 243 -1.43 12.86 -1.73
N ILE A 244 -0.58 12.26 -2.57
CA ILE A 244 0.84 12.08 -2.27
C ILE A 244 1.53 13.43 -2.04
N ALA A 245 1.21 14.46 -2.84
CA ALA A 245 1.77 15.80 -2.71
C ALA A 245 1.66 16.36 -1.27
N LYS A 246 0.56 16.05 -0.55
CA LYS A 246 0.29 16.55 0.81
C LYS A 246 1.21 16.02 1.89
N ILE A 247 1.95 14.94 1.64
CA ILE A 247 2.87 14.34 2.62
C ILE A 247 4.34 14.59 2.29
N LEU A 248 4.61 15.11 1.09
CA LEU A 248 5.96 15.40 0.65
C LEU A 248 6.39 16.79 1.16
N PRO A 249 7.67 16.99 1.49
CA PRO A 249 8.22 18.32 1.73
C PRO A 249 8.01 19.24 0.53
N ASP A 250 8.06 20.54 0.79
CA ASP A 250 7.93 21.57 -0.25
C ASP A 250 8.94 21.31 -1.38
N ASN A 251 8.48 21.54 -2.62
CA ASN A 251 9.22 21.35 -3.87
C ASN A 251 9.58 19.90 -4.24
N TYR A 252 9.37 18.90 -3.36
CA TYR A 252 9.70 17.50 -3.70
C TYR A 252 8.94 17.01 -4.93
N LEU A 253 7.61 17.24 -4.98
CA LEU A 253 6.82 16.79 -6.13
C LEU A 253 7.29 17.46 -7.42
N GLN A 254 7.50 18.79 -7.40
CA GLN A 254 7.99 19.53 -8.56
C GLN A 254 9.33 18.97 -9.06
N ASP A 255 10.25 18.70 -8.15
CA ASP A 255 11.57 18.15 -8.48
C ASP A 255 11.47 16.74 -9.09
N ILE A 256 10.55 15.91 -8.59
CA ILE A 256 10.30 14.56 -9.14
C ILE A 256 9.64 14.67 -10.52
N GLU A 257 8.71 15.61 -10.72
CA GLU A 257 8.11 15.88 -12.04
C GLU A 257 9.15 16.36 -13.05
N GLU A 258 10.12 17.18 -12.63
CA GLU A 258 11.24 17.60 -13.48
C GLU A 258 12.15 16.42 -13.87
N ILE A 259 12.36 15.48 -12.96
CA ILE A 259 13.07 14.22 -13.24
C ILE A 259 12.26 13.38 -14.23
N ALA A 260 10.96 13.20 -14.01
CA ALA A 260 10.08 12.42 -14.87
C ALA A 260 10.04 12.94 -16.32
N LYS A 261 10.09 14.27 -16.50
CA LYS A 261 10.17 14.90 -17.83
C LYS A 261 11.47 14.59 -18.59
N LYS A 262 12.55 14.23 -17.88
CA LYS A 262 13.87 13.95 -18.47
C LYS A 262 14.13 12.45 -18.58
N ASP A 263 13.46 11.64 -17.78
CA ASP A 263 13.59 10.18 -17.77
C ASP A 263 13.17 9.58 -19.12
N GLN A 264 14.13 8.93 -19.80
CA GLN A 264 13.95 8.45 -21.17
C GLN A 264 12.84 7.39 -21.26
N LEU A 265 12.84 6.41 -20.35
CA LEU A 265 11.85 5.34 -20.32
C LEU A 265 10.43 5.88 -20.12
N THR A 266 10.29 6.83 -19.20
CA THR A 266 9.01 7.51 -18.93
C THR A 266 8.51 8.23 -20.17
N ARG A 267 9.38 8.99 -20.86
CA ARG A 267 9.01 9.69 -22.09
C ARG A 267 8.58 8.75 -23.20
N GLU A 268 9.34 7.68 -23.42
CA GLU A 268 9.03 6.67 -24.45
C GLU A 268 7.70 5.98 -24.16
N THR A 269 7.46 5.61 -22.91
CA THR A 269 6.20 4.96 -22.50
C THR A 269 5.02 5.90 -22.69
N ILE A 270 5.12 7.15 -22.22
CA ILE A 270 4.04 8.13 -22.38
C ILE A 270 3.80 8.47 -23.86
N GLN A 271 4.84 8.56 -24.68
CA GLN A 271 4.69 8.76 -26.12
C GLN A 271 3.99 7.56 -26.78
N GLY A 272 4.36 6.33 -26.40
CA GLY A 272 3.69 5.11 -26.84
C GLY A 272 2.21 5.10 -26.47
N ILE A 273 1.88 5.38 -25.21
CA ILE A 273 0.49 5.46 -24.73
C ILE A 273 -0.29 6.57 -25.47
N SER A 274 0.32 7.74 -25.67
CA SER A 274 -0.31 8.86 -26.36
C SER A 274 -0.63 8.55 -27.82
N SER A 275 0.14 7.66 -28.45
CA SER A 275 -0.08 7.24 -29.84
C SER A 275 -1.24 6.25 -30.01
N LEU A 276 -1.71 5.62 -28.93
CA LEU A 276 -2.89 4.77 -28.97
C LEU A 276 -4.13 5.62 -29.26
N PRO A 277 -5.10 5.12 -30.06
CA PRO A 277 -6.39 5.80 -30.19
C PRO A 277 -7.11 5.82 -28.84
N ASP A 278 -7.93 6.84 -28.61
CA ASP A 278 -8.85 6.85 -27.47
C ASP A 278 -9.92 5.77 -27.66
N LEU A 279 -10.35 5.15 -26.56
CA LEU A 279 -11.44 4.19 -26.59
C LEU A 279 -12.79 4.91 -26.76
N THR A 280 -13.66 4.34 -27.57
CA THR A 280 -15.05 4.77 -27.64
C THR A 280 -15.81 4.28 -26.40
N GLU A 281 -16.96 4.90 -26.13
CA GLU A 281 -17.82 4.49 -25.03
C GLU A 281 -18.26 3.02 -25.15
N GLU A 282 -18.53 2.54 -26.36
CA GLU A 282 -18.90 1.15 -26.62
C GLU A 282 -17.76 0.19 -26.28
N GLN A 283 -16.51 0.54 -26.59
CA GLN A 283 -15.35 -0.28 -26.26
C GLN A 283 -15.15 -0.40 -24.75
N VAL A 284 -15.38 0.69 -24.00
CA VAL A 284 -15.34 0.67 -22.53
C VAL A 284 -16.48 -0.21 -21.97
N ASP A 285 -17.68 -0.16 -22.55
CA ASP A 285 -18.77 -1.05 -22.15
C ASP A 285 -18.46 -2.52 -22.42
N GLU A 286 -17.82 -2.84 -23.55
CA GLU A 286 -17.38 -4.19 -23.84
C GLU A 286 -16.39 -4.70 -22.80
N GLN A 287 -15.44 -3.86 -22.35
CA GLN A 287 -14.53 -4.22 -21.25
C GLN A 287 -15.30 -4.56 -19.97
N ILE A 288 -16.27 -3.72 -19.58
CA ILE A 288 -17.09 -3.92 -18.37
C ILE A 288 -17.89 -5.21 -18.48
N ILE A 289 -18.56 -5.44 -19.62
CA ILE A 289 -19.32 -6.67 -19.88
C ILE A 289 -18.39 -7.89 -19.77
N ASN A 290 -17.19 -7.85 -20.35
CA ASN A 290 -16.25 -8.98 -20.32
C ASN A 290 -15.76 -9.26 -18.89
N LEU A 291 -15.46 -8.23 -18.11
CA LEU A 291 -15.10 -8.37 -16.70
C LEU A 291 -16.24 -9.01 -15.89
N ASP A 292 -17.47 -8.55 -16.09
CA ASP A 292 -18.65 -9.09 -15.42
C ASP A 292 -18.93 -10.54 -15.82
N LYS A 293 -18.76 -10.88 -17.10
CA LYS A 293 -18.83 -12.28 -17.58
C LYS A 293 -17.86 -13.18 -16.84
N ILE A 294 -16.59 -12.78 -16.69
CA ILE A 294 -15.59 -13.54 -15.94
C ILE A 294 -16.03 -13.73 -14.48
N SER A 295 -16.50 -12.66 -13.82
CA SER A 295 -16.98 -12.73 -12.44
C SER A 295 -18.19 -13.65 -12.29
N ILE A 296 -19.13 -13.62 -13.24
CA ILE A 296 -20.33 -14.45 -13.24
C ILE A 296 -19.99 -15.91 -13.51
N GLU A 297 -19.21 -16.18 -14.56
CA GLU A 297 -18.85 -17.53 -15.00
C GLU A 297 -17.99 -18.24 -13.95
N HIS A 298 -16.97 -17.56 -13.43
CA HIS A 298 -16.00 -18.17 -12.54
C HIS A 298 -16.28 -17.98 -11.05
N GLY A 299 -17.20 -17.09 -10.70
CA GLY A 299 -17.56 -16.79 -9.31
C GLY A 299 -18.95 -17.29 -8.92
N GLU A 300 -19.80 -16.34 -8.55
CA GLU A 300 -21.05 -16.58 -7.82
C GLU A 300 -22.29 -16.77 -8.70
N GLY A 301 -22.15 -16.65 -10.03
CA GLY A 301 -23.25 -16.73 -10.98
C GLY A 301 -24.08 -15.43 -11.05
N PHE A 302 -24.88 -15.31 -12.12
CA PHE A 302 -25.60 -14.08 -12.43
C PHE A 302 -26.55 -13.64 -11.30
N VAL A 303 -27.25 -14.59 -10.65
CA VAL A 303 -28.25 -14.28 -9.61
C VAL A 303 -27.62 -13.58 -8.39
N GLN A 304 -26.44 -14.02 -7.96
CA GLN A 304 -25.75 -13.37 -6.83
C GLN A 304 -25.05 -12.09 -7.28
N TRP A 305 -24.43 -12.09 -8.45
CA TRP A 305 -23.78 -10.91 -9.02
C TRP A 305 -24.77 -9.74 -9.12
N ILE A 306 -25.97 -9.92 -9.70
CA ILE A 306 -26.95 -8.83 -9.83
C ILE A 306 -27.47 -8.34 -8.48
N LYS A 307 -27.56 -9.24 -7.48
CA LYS A 307 -27.93 -8.86 -6.12
C LYS A 307 -26.88 -7.93 -5.51
N LYS A 308 -25.59 -8.24 -5.69
CA LYS A 308 -24.50 -7.36 -5.21
C LYS A 308 -24.48 -6.03 -5.94
N GLN A 309 -24.70 -6.01 -7.26
CA GLN A 309 -24.77 -4.75 -8.01
C GLN A 309 -25.90 -3.85 -7.48
N LYS A 310 -27.07 -4.41 -7.19
CA LYS A 310 -28.19 -3.66 -6.57
C LYS A 310 -27.87 -3.16 -5.16
N GLN A 311 -27.23 -3.98 -4.33
CA GLN A 311 -26.80 -3.56 -2.99
C GLN A 311 -25.77 -2.43 -3.05
N PHE A 312 -24.84 -2.50 -4.00
CA PHE A 312 -23.87 -1.44 -4.23
C PHE A 312 -24.57 -0.14 -4.68
N LEU A 313 -25.51 -0.23 -5.62
CA LEU A 313 -26.33 0.89 -6.08
C LEU A 313 -27.09 1.56 -4.92
N GLU A 314 -27.74 0.76 -4.06
CA GLU A 314 -28.44 1.24 -2.85
C GLU A 314 -27.48 1.94 -1.89
N SER A 315 -26.25 1.43 -1.73
CA SER A 315 -25.23 2.05 -0.87
C SER A 315 -24.75 3.41 -1.38
N MET A 316 -24.88 3.66 -2.68
CA MET A 316 -24.61 4.96 -3.30
C MET A 316 -25.85 5.88 -3.32
N GLY A 317 -26.95 5.46 -2.68
CA GLY A 317 -28.19 6.23 -2.61
C GLY A 317 -29.01 6.24 -3.90
N GLN A 318 -28.74 5.32 -4.83
CA GLN A 318 -29.47 5.17 -6.09
C GLN A 318 -30.47 4.02 -6.01
N THR A 319 -31.66 4.19 -6.59
CA THR A 319 -32.73 3.19 -6.54
C THR A 319 -32.85 2.37 -7.82
N GLU A 320 -32.37 2.88 -8.95
CA GLU A 320 -32.48 2.22 -10.25
C GLU A 320 -31.21 2.39 -11.08
N PHE A 321 -30.89 1.39 -11.89
CA PHE A 321 -29.83 1.48 -12.89
C PHE A 321 -30.21 2.49 -13.97
N ASP A 322 -29.23 3.27 -14.42
CA ASP A 322 -29.37 4.05 -15.65
C ASP A 322 -29.64 3.15 -16.87
N GLU A 323 -30.08 3.77 -17.97
CA GLU A 323 -30.48 3.04 -19.17
C GLU A 323 -29.34 2.19 -19.74
N ARG A 324 -28.12 2.75 -19.80
CA ARG A 324 -26.92 2.08 -20.29
C ARG A 324 -26.60 0.83 -19.46
N THR A 325 -26.64 0.93 -18.14
CA THR A 325 -26.39 -0.18 -17.21
C THR A 325 -27.50 -1.22 -17.27
N ARG A 326 -28.76 -0.79 -17.40
CA ARG A 326 -29.89 -1.71 -17.57
C ARG A 326 -29.74 -2.56 -18.83
N ASN A 327 -29.34 -1.95 -19.95
CA ASN A 327 -29.08 -2.66 -21.20
C ASN A 327 -27.94 -3.68 -21.04
N ARG A 328 -26.84 -3.30 -20.38
CA ARG A 328 -25.73 -4.24 -20.07
C ARG A 328 -26.18 -5.40 -19.19
N VAL A 329 -26.98 -5.14 -18.15
CA VAL A 329 -27.50 -6.18 -17.25
C VAL A 329 -28.38 -7.18 -18.02
N GLU A 330 -29.25 -6.72 -18.93
CA GLU A 330 -30.08 -7.64 -19.71
C GLU A 330 -29.24 -8.47 -20.69
N ASN A 331 -28.24 -7.86 -21.34
CA ASN A 331 -27.29 -8.59 -22.18
C ASN A 331 -26.56 -9.69 -21.40
N LEU A 332 -26.08 -9.37 -20.19
CA LEU A 332 -25.43 -10.34 -19.30
C LEU A 332 -26.40 -11.43 -18.83
N ARG A 333 -27.67 -11.09 -18.57
CA ARG A 333 -28.70 -12.06 -18.18
C ARG A 333 -28.99 -13.07 -19.28
N GLN A 334 -29.15 -12.59 -20.51
CA GLN A 334 -29.39 -13.45 -21.66
C GLN A 334 -28.19 -14.39 -21.87
N TRP A 335 -26.98 -13.84 -21.93
CA TRP A 335 -25.74 -14.61 -22.06
C TRP A 335 -25.59 -15.65 -20.94
N ALA A 336 -25.86 -15.28 -19.67
CA ALA A 336 -25.75 -16.20 -18.54
C ALA A 336 -26.81 -17.30 -18.58
N THR A 337 -27.99 -17.03 -19.13
CA THR A 337 -29.04 -18.03 -19.32
C THR A 337 -28.62 -19.06 -20.38
N GLU A 338 -28.16 -18.58 -21.54
CA GLU A 338 -27.75 -19.42 -22.67
C GLU A 338 -26.57 -20.34 -22.32
N ASN A 339 -25.66 -19.89 -21.46
CA ASN A 339 -24.45 -20.63 -21.08
C ASN A 339 -24.55 -21.32 -19.70
N ASN A 340 -25.74 -21.38 -19.11
CA ASN A 340 -25.98 -21.98 -17.79
C ASN A 340 -25.06 -21.39 -16.69
N PHE A 341 -24.90 -20.06 -16.65
CA PHE A 341 -24.15 -19.27 -15.66
C PHE A 341 -25.05 -18.56 -14.64
N MET A 342 -26.34 -18.92 -14.55
CA MET A 342 -27.28 -18.30 -13.60
C MET A 342 -26.90 -18.55 -12.14
N GLU A 343 -26.33 -19.72 -11.86
CA GLU A 343 -25.93 -20.19 -10.53
C GLU A 343 -24.39 -20.23 -10.38
N SER A 344 -23.90 -20.18 -9.15
CA SER A 344 -22.46 -20.17 -8.86
C SER A 344 -21.69 -21.34 -9.47
N LYS A 345 -20.41 -21.12 -9.82
CA LYS A 345 -19.53 -22.19 -10.33
C LYS A 345 -19.49 -23.38 -9.37
N ALA A 346 -19.39 -23.14 -8.06
CA ALA A 346 -19.43 -24.19 -7.05
C ALA A 346 -20.69 -25.05 -7.15
N LYS A 347 -21.88 -24.44 -7.22
CA LYS A 347 -23.16 -25.15 -7.33
C LYS A 347 -23.26 -25.94 -8.65
N ARG A 348 -22.78 -25.37 -9.75
CA ARG A 348 -22.78 -26.02 -11.07
C ARG A 348 -21.82 -27.20 -11.17
N LEU A 349 -20.72 -27.16 -10.41
CA LEU A 349 -19.77 -28.27 -10.25
C LEU A 349 -20.19 -29.28 -9.17
N GLY A 350 -21.35 -29.11 -8.54
CA GLY A 350 -21.84 -30.00 -7.48
C GLY A 350 -21.07 -29.87 -6.16
N TRP A 351 -20.30 -28.80 -5.97
CA TRP A 351 -19.65 -28.52 -4.69
C TRP A 351 -20.71 -28.04 -3.71
N ASN A 352 -21.11 -28.94 -2.80
CA ASN A 352 -21.89 -28.58 -1.64
C ASN A 352 -21.03 -27.66 -0.76
N LEU A 353 -21.22 -26.35 -0.91
CA LEU A 353 -20.86 -25.38 0.12
C LEU A 353 -21.84 -25.59 1.28
N SER A 354 -21.64 -26.67 2.04
CA SER A 354 -22.21 -26.78 3.39
C SER A 354 -21.75 -25.54 4.14
N LYS A 355 -22.72 -24.70 4.53
CA LYS A 355 -22.47 -23.50 5.31
C LYS A 355 -21.60 -23.86 6.53
N PRO A 356 -20.61 -23.03 6.90
CA PRO A 356 -19.97 -23.15 8.21
C PRO A 356 -20.99 -22.98 9.35
#